data_AF-X6M3I4-F1
#
_entry.id   AF-X6M3I4-F1
#
_cell.length_a   1.000
_cell.length_b   1.000
_cell.length_c   1.000
_cell.angle_alpha   90.00
_cell.angle_beta   90.00
_cell.angle_gamma   90.00
#
_symmetry.space_group_name_H-M   'P 1'
#
loop_
_entity.id
_entity.type
_entity.pdbx_description
1 polymer ?
#
loop_
_entity_poly.entity_id
_entity_poly.type
_entity_poly.pdbx_seq_one_letter_code
_entity_poly.pdbx_strand_id
1 'polypeptide(L)'
;MIIPDDEKRASEASRVIDEIDVFFNKEFYGSCCSPTAILRHDNITKLIDYIWANKAPNLTLDDVKKSNEYEECCEVLKDWSALLDEAIKDMLNDIQIFESHGYQVSNDKIGYKEQDTICYNVRYGYKTLFAYYHEHEQNKISDESFINNIFMSFQIVPKYFCCIMGVSGTLKTLSVPEQEIVETHYHISKNTYMPSLFGNNKLIFAEKKDILIVEECDYFTTLKKEIDDRLIGTNSVTKRAVLVFFESKKQLMEFYESSNFLAMKENPIIKTEENTHEEKEYLIKRATTSGQ
;
A
#
# COMPACT_ATOMS: atom_id res chain seq x y z
N MET A 1 4.35 27.41 -4.39
CA MET A 1 5.67 27.67 -5.01
C MET A 1 5.50 27.54 -6.51
N ILE A 2 5.47 28.67 -7.22
CA ILE A 2 5.80 28.73 -8.65
C ILE A 2 7.30 28.45 -8.67
N ILE A 3 7.72 27.31 -9.21
CA ILE A 3 9.14 26.98 -9.28
C ILE A 3 9.75 27.93 -10.32
N PRO A 4 10.68 28.83 -9.94
CA PRO A 4 11.39 29.64 -10.92
C PRO A 4 12.21 28.72 -11.83
N ASP A 5 12.20 28.99 -13.13
CA ASP A 5 12.89 28.21 -14.18
C ASP A 5 14.41 28.06 -13.98
N ASP A 6 14.99 28.76 -13.01
CA ASP A 6 16.42 28.69 -12.65
C ASP A 6 16.75 27.73 -11.49
N GLU A 7 15.77 27.01 -10.92
CA GLU A 7 15.99 25.89 -9.99
C GLU A 7 15.69 24.53 -10.64
N LYS A 8 16.26 24.29 -11.83
CA LYS A 8 16.55 22.94 -12.33
C LYS A 8 17.69 22.27 -11.53
N ARG A 9 17.66 22.36 -10.19
CA ARG A 9 18.30 21.33 -9.37
C ARG A 9 17.25 20.25 -9.19
N ALA A 10 17.27 19.29 -10.12
CA ALA A 10 16.66 17.99 -9.90
C ALA A 10 16.99 17.57 -8.46
N SER A 11 15.98 17.33 -7.64
CA SER A 11 16.22 16.88 -6.27
C SER A 11 17.18 15.70 -6.33
N GLU A 12 18.29 15.74 -5.58
CA GLU A 12 19.26 14.65 -5.40
C GLU A 12 18.65 13.46 -4.63
N ALA A 13 17.34 13.24 -4.78
CA ALA A 13 16.62 12.19 -4.13
C ALA A 13 16.87 10.88 -4.89
N SER A 14 17.59 9.97 -4.25
CA SER A 14 17.72 8.58 -4.66
C SER A 14 16.66 7.74 -3.95
N ARG A 15 15.97 6.86 -4.68
CA ARG A 15 15.02 5.90 -4.09
C ARG A 15 15.59 4.49 -4.20
N VAL A 16 15.64 3.81 -3.05
CA VAL A 16 15.95 2.37 -2.97
C VAL A 16 14.64 1.64 -2.72
N ILE A 17 14.39 0.60 -3.52
CA ILE A 17 13.18 -0.22 -3.44
C ILE A 17 13.58 -1.65 -3.12
N ASP A 18 12.97 -2.19 -2.07
CA ASP A 18 13.06 -3.61 -1.77
C ASP A 18 11.90 -4.31 -2.50
N GLU A 19 12.23 -5.34 -3.26
CA GLU A 19 11.36 -6.11 -4.15
C GLU A 19 10.71 -5.31 -5.31
N ILE A 20 11.09 -5.63 -6.56
CA ILE A 20 10.64 -4.91 -7.76
C ILE A 20 9.18 -5.24 -8.11
N ASP A 21 8.64 -6.38 -7.66
CA ASP A 21 7.23 -6.71 -7.83
C ASP A 21 6.30 -5.81 -6.99
N VAL A 22 6.81 -5.12 -5.96
CA VAL A 22 6.08 -4.06 -5.24
C VAL A 22 5.58 -2.97 -6.19
N PHE A 23 6.29 -2.69 -7.30
CA PHE A 23 5.83 -1.74 -8.31
C PHE A 23 4.48 -2.11 -8.93
N PHE A 24 4.11 -3.39 -8.93
CA PHE A 24 2.88 -3.90 -9.52
C PHE A 24 1.79 -4.15 -8.48
N ASN A 25 2.07 -3.96 -7.18
CA ASN A 25 1.04 -4.01 -6.16
C ASN A 25 0.06 -2.85 -6.37
N LYS A 26 -1.22 -3.06 -6.03
CA LYS A 26 -2.27 -2.03 -6.06
C LYS A 26 -1.86 -0.79 -5.31
N GLU A 27 -1.06 -0.92 -4.26
CA GLU A 27 -0.58 0.22 -3.48
C GLU A 27 0.33 1.16 -4.29
N PHE A 28 1.11 0.65 -5.24
CA PHE A 28 2.04 1.41 -6.08
C PHE A 28 1.53 1.67 -7.50
N TYR A 29 0.86 0.69 -8.11
CA TYR A 29 0.37 0.74 -9.48
C TYR A 29 -1.10 1.21 -9.57
N GLY A 30 -1.77 1.43 -8.44
CA GLY A 30 -3.20 1.79 -8.42
C GLY A 30 -3.70 2.50 -7.16
N SER A 31 -2.81 2.99 -6.29
CA SER A 31 -3.20 3.74 -5.10
C SER A 31 -2.26 4.91 -4.91
N CYS A 32 -2.80 5.94 -4.27
CA CYS A 32 -2.05 7.09 -3.87
C CYS A 32 -1.06 6.73 -2.72
N CYS A 33 0.15 6.23 -3.01
CA CYS A 33 1.31 6.20 -2.09
C CYS A 33 2.01 7.56 -1.81
N SER A 34 1.81 8.10 -0.59
CA SER A 34 2.61 9.11 0.15
C SER A 34 3.02 10.45 -0.56
N PRO A 35 2.76 11.62 0.04
CA PRO A 35 2.94 12.91 -0.64
C PRO A 35 4.41 13.32 -0.77
N THR A 36 4.99 13.18 -1.96
CA THR A 36 6.36 13.66 -2.26
C THR A 36 6.37 15.15 -2.64
N ALA A 37 5.23 15.73 -3.06
CA ALA A 37 5.11 17.17 -3.33
C ALA A 37 3.86 17.78 -2.68
N ILE A 38 4.09 18.77 -1.82
CA ILE A 38 3.05 19.60 -1.22
C ILE A 38 2.93 20.87 -2.06
N LEU A 39 1.76 21.11 -2.65
CA LEU A 39 1.47 22.32 -3.37
C LEU A 39 0.62 23.27 -2.52
N ARG A 40 1.23 24.40 -2.15
CA ARG A 40 0.57 25.54 -1.49
C ARG A 40 0.47 26.69 -2.46
N HIS A 41 -0.76 27.14 -2.71
CA HIS A 41 -1.08 28.29 -3.53
C HIS A 41 -2.49 28.80 -3.14
N ASP A 42 -2.70 30.11 -3.14
CA ASP A 42 -3.98 30.71 -2.72
C ASP A 42 -5.15 30.20 -3.56
N ASN A 43 -4.98 30.05 -4.88
CA ASN A 43 -6.01 29.47 -5.76
C ASN A 43 -6.40 28.04 -5.35
N ILE A 44 -5.46 27.23 -4.87
CA ILE A 44 -5.73 25.86 -4.40
C ILE A 44 -6.52 25.90 -3.10
N THR A 45 -6.14 26.80 -2.18
CA THR A 45 -6.89 27.02 -0.95
C THR A 45 -8.33 27.43 -1.28
N LYS A 46 -8.54 28.38 -2.20
CA LYS A 46 -9.89 28.76 -2.66
C LYS A 46 -10.68 27.58 -3.24
N LEU A 47 -10.03 26.71 -4.03
CA LEU A 47 -10.68 25.54 -4.60
C LEU A 47 -11.10 24.54 -3.50
N ILE A 48 -10.23 24.30 -2.52
CA ILE A 48 -10.53 23.42 -1.38
C ILE A 48 -11.65 24.04 -0.52
N ASP A 49 -11.61 25.35 -0.28
CA ASP A 49 -12.65 26.10 0.42
C ASP A 49 -14.00 25.98 -0.31
N TYR A 50 -14.00 26.10 -1.65
CA TYR A 50 -15.19 25.91 -2.47
C TYR A 50 -15.77 24.50 -2.32
N ILE A 51 -14.93 23.46 -2.37
CA ILE A 51 -15.35 22.06 -2.18
C ILE A 51 -15.94 21.86 -0.78
N TRP A 52 -15.31 22.43 0.25
CA TRP A 52 -15.78 22.34 1.64
C TRP A 52 -17.10 23.09 1.88
N ALA A 53 -17.26 24.27 1.27
CA ALA A 53 -18.49 25.08 1.37
C ALA A 53 -19.67 24.43 0.63
N ASN A 54 -19.40 23.75 -0.49
CA ASN A 54 -20.42 23.12 -1.35
C ASN A 54 -20.50 21.59 -1.15
N LYS A 55 -20.17 21.09 0.04
CA LYS A 55 -20.03 19.66 0.40
C LYS A 55 -21.31 18.80 0.35
N ALA A 56 -22.21 19.04 -0.60
CA ALA A 56 -23.39 18.25 -0.84
C ALA A 56 -23.01 16.81 -1.25
N PRO A 57 -23.82 15.80 -0.89
CA PRO A 57 -23.55 14.39 -1.19
C PRO A 57 -23.47 14.05 -2.69
N ASN A 58 -23.91 14.97 -3.56
CA ASN A 58 -23.92 14.80 -5.02
C ASN A 58 -22.96 15.75 -5.75
N LEU A 59 -22.00 16.38 -5.06
CA LEU A 59 -21.03 17.25 -5.73
C LEU A 59 -20.14 16.39 -6.65
N THR A 60 -20.21 16.63 -7.95
CA THR A 60 -19.43 15.88 -8.95
C THR A 60 -18.23 16.67 -9.45
N LEU A 61 -17.24 15.97 -10.02
CA LEU A 61 -16.10 16.62 -10.67
C LEU A 61 -16.56 17.61 -11.76
N ASP A 62 -17.60 17.28 -12.51
CA ASP A 62 -18.13 18.15 -13.56
C ASP A 62 -18.73 19.46 -13.00
N ASP A 63 -19.22 19.44 -11.76
CA ASP A 63 -19.71 20.65 -11.10
C ASP A 63 -18.57 21.51 -10.56
N VAL A 64 -17.51 20.88 -10.05
CA VAL A 64 -16.28 21.58 -9.64
C VAL A 64 -15.59 22.19 -10.86
N LYS A 65 -15.57 21.52 -12.02
CA LYS A 65 -14.99 22.03 -13.27
C LYS A 65 -15.67 23.28 -13.82
N LYS A 66 -16.94 23.52 -13.46
CA LYS A 66 -17.68 24.74 -13.85
C LYS A 66 -17.38 25.93 -12.94
N SER A 67 -16.68 25.72 -11.83
CA SER A 67 -16.33 26.77 -10.87
C SER A 67 -15.19 27.64 -11.39
N ASN A 68 -15.20 28.92 -11.02
CA ASN A 68 -14.13 29.85 -11.38
C ASN A 68 -12.82 29.45 -10.65
N GLU A 69 -12.94 28.86 -9.47
CA GLU A 69 -11.84 28.39 -8.64
C GLU A 69 -11.04 27.27 -9.33
N TYR A 70 -11.72 26.39 -10.07
CA TYR A 70 -11.08 25.36 -10.87
C TYR A 70 -10.34 25.96 -12.07
N GLU A 71 -10.94 26.93 -12.76
CA GLU A 71 -10.32 27.63 -13.89
C GLU A 71 -9.06 28.39 -13.45
N GLU A 72 -9.13 29.13 -12.33
CA GLU A 72 -7.98 29.80 -11.70
C GLU A 72 -6.87 28.81 -11.31
N CYS A 73 -7.21 27.60 -10.88
CA CYS A 73 -6.22 26.56 -10.60
C CYS A 73 -5.59 26.00 -11.87
N CYS A 74 -6.38 25.80 -12.95
CA CYS A 74 -5.88 25.31 -14.22
C CYS A 74 -4.94 26.31 -14.91
N GLU A 75 -5.16 27.62 -14.75
CA GLU A 75 -4.23 28.63 -15.25
C GLU A 75 -2.86 28.60 -14.56
N VAL A 76 -2.84 28.25 -13.27
CA VAL A 76 -1.59 28.07 -12.50
C VAL A 76 -0.95 26.71 -12.79
N LEU A 77 -1.76 25.69 -13.05
CA LEU A 77 -1.36 24.29 -13.21
C LEU A 77 -1.57 23.77 -14.64
N LYS A 78 -1.27 24.58 -15.65
CA LYS A 78 -1.59 24.31 -17.07
C LYS A 78 -1.22 22.89 -17.54
N ASP A 79 -0.03 22.42 -17.18
CA ASP A 79 0.47 21.10 -17.58
C ASP A 79 0.04 19.96 -16.65
N TRP A 80 -0.63 20.27 -15.54
CA TRP A 80 -0.94 19.36 -14.43
C TRP A 80 -2.46 19.20 -14.22
N SER A 81 -3.29 19.64 -15.17
CA SER A 81 -4.75 19.58 -15.10
C SER A 81 -5.30 18.16 -14.87
N ALA A 82 -4.68 17.14 -15.47
CA ALA A 82 -5.05 15.74 -15.22
C ALA A 82 -4.80 15.31 -13.77
N LEU A 83 -3.71 15.78 -13.16
CA LEU A 83 -3.40 15.49 -11.75
C LEU A 83 -4.34 16.25 -10.81
N LEU A 84 -4.74 17.46 -11.20
CA LEU A 84 -5.75 18.24 -10.49
C LEU A 84 -7.10 17.51 -10.47
N ASP A 85 -7.52 16.94 -11.61
CA ASP A 85 -8.75 16.14 -11.70
C ASP A 85 -8.74 14.94 -10.76
N GLU A 86 -7.64 14.17 -10.72
CA GLU A 86 -7.52 13.02 -9.82
C GLU A 86 -7.52 13.46 -8.35
N ALA A 87 -6.81 14.55 -8.01
CA ALA A 87 -6.82 15.10 -6.66
C ALA A 87 -8.24 15.53 -6.23
N ILE A 88 -9.02 16.14 -7.12
CA ILE A 88 -10.41 16.53 -6.84
C ILE A 88 -11.29 15.29 -6.64
N LYS A 89 -11.13 14.23 -7.44
CA LYS A 89 -11.88 12.98 -7.24
C LYS A 89 -11.62 12.38 -5.86
N ASP A 90 -10.35 12.33 -5.45
CA ASP A 90 -9.96 11.86 -4.13
C ASP A 90 -10.58 12.74 -3.02
N MET A 91 -10.54 14.06 -3.18
CA MET A 91 -11.19 15.01 -2.25
C MET A 91 -12.71 14.78 -2.16
N LEU A 92 -13.40 14.62 -3.28
CA LEU A 92 -14.84 14.40 -3.34
C LEU A 92 -15.25 13.07 -2.69
N ASN A 93 -14.41 12.05 -2.77
CA ASN A 93 -14.63 10.80 -2.06
C ASN A 93 -14.38 10.98 -0.55
N ASP A 94 -13.25 11.58 -0.18
CA ASP A 94 -12.84 11.73 1.22
C ASP A 94 -13.74 12.67 2.02
N ILE A 95 -14.31 13.72 1.42
CA ILE A 95 -15.24 14.64 2.10
C ILE A 95 -16.55 13.96 2.53
N GLN A 96 -16.93 12.85 1.89
CA GLN A 96 -18.14 12.10 2.29
C GLN A 96 -17.87 11.16 3.47
N ILE A 97 -16.61 10.80 3.70
CA ILE A 97 -16.22 9.78 4.68
C ILE A 97 -15.17 10.27 5.68
N PHE A 98 -14.88 11.58 5.75
CA PHE A 98 -13.84 12.10 6.64
C PHE A 98 -14.18 11.90 8.13
N GLU A 99 -15.44 11.73 8.52
CA GLU A 99 -15.77 11.40 9.91
C GLU A 99 -15.45 9.95 10.28
N SER A 100 -15.27 9.08 9.27
CA SER A 100 -15.10 7.63 9.49
C SER A 100 -13.71 7.24 10.00
N HIS A 101 -12.70 8.10 9.83
CA HIS A 101 -11.35 7.80 10.30
C HIS A 101 -11.18 8.34 11.72
N GLY A 102 -11.03 7.45 12.70
CA GLY A 102 -10.91 7.84 14.10
C GLY A 102 -9.64 8.68 14.35
N TYR A 103 -9.81 9.98 14.58
CA TYR A 103 -8.73 10.92 14.89
C TYR A 103 -8.91 11.57 16.26
N GLN A 104 -7.82 12.09 16.81
CA GLN A 104 -7.81 12.85 18.07
C GLN A 104 -7.17 14.21 17.85
N VAL A 105 -7.84 15.27 18.34
CA VAL A 105 -7.27 16.62 18.36
C VAL A 105 -6.49 16.81 19.66
N SER A 106 -5.21 17.15 19.54
CA SER A 106 -4.36 17.51 20.68
C SER A 106 -3.16 18.33 20.20
N ASN A 107 -2.66 19.22 21.06
CA ASN A 107 -1.54 20.11 20.72
C ASN A 107 -1.75 20.91 19.42
N ASP A 108 -2.98 21.41 19.21
CA ASP A 108 -3.34 22.17 18.02
C ASP A 108 -3.18 21.39 16.70
N LYS A 109 -3.20 20.06 16.76
CA LYS A 109 -2.99 19.17 15.62
C LYS A 109 -3.94 17.98 15.66
N ILE A 110 -4.17 17.42 14.49
CA ILE A 110 -4.84 16.13 14.33
C ILE A 110 -3.79 15.03 14.45
N GLY A 111 -4.03 14.10 15.36
CA GLY A 111 -3.19 12.93 15.59
C GLY A 111 -4.00 11.64 15.50
N TYR A 112 -3.30 10.56 15.18
CA TYR A 112 -3.86 9.22 15.07
C TYR A 112 -3.26 8.32 16.13
N LYS A 113 -4.09 7.49 16.76
CA LYS A 113 -3.62 6.54 17.76
C LYS A 113 -2.93 5.37 17.05
N GLU A 114 -1.62 5.28 17.21
CA GLU A 114 -0.81 4.13 16.83
C GLU A 114 -0.31 3.45 18.10
N GLN A 115 -0.86 2.26 18.38
CA GLN A 115 -0.59 1.50 19.60
C GLN A 115 -0.86 2.33 20.87
N ASP A 116 0.20 2.67 21.62
CA ASP A 116 0.16 3.43 22.87
C ASP A 116 0.56 4.91 22.69
N THR A 117 0.82 5.35 21.45
CA THR A 117 1.27 6.72 21.14
C THR A 117 0.37 7.41 20.13
N ILE A 118 0.36 8.75 20.17
CA ILE A 118 -0.37 9.56 19.20
C ILE A 118 0.63 10.06 18.15
N CYS A 119 0.43 9.65 16.91
CA CYS A 119 1.24 10.04 15.77
C CYS A 119 0.61 11.25 15.06
N TYR A 120 1.34 12.36 15.02
CA TYR A 120 0.92 13.62 14.36
C TYR A 120 1.50 13.79 12.94
N ASN A 121 2.41 12.90 12.54
CA ASN A 121 3.09 12.95 11.23
C ASN A 121 2.40 12.07 10.17
N VAL A 122 1.29 11.43 10.53
CA VAL A 122 0.53 10.53 9.66
C VAL A 122 -0.65 11.30 9.08
N ARG A 123 -0.95 11.06 7.80
CA ARG A 123 -2.12 11.62 7.12
C ARG A 123 -2.85 10.50 6.37
N TYR A 124 -4.17 10.55 6.41
CA TYR A 124 -5.07 9.67 5.70
C TYR A 124 -5.74 10.45 4.57
N GLY A 125 -5.07 10.51 3.42
CA GLY A 125 -5.57 11.21 2.23
C GLY A 125 -6.00 12.65 2.51
N TYR A 126 -7.09 13.07 1.88
CA TYR A 126 -7.75 14.35 2.13
C TYR A 126 -8.70 14.29 3.33
N LYS A 127 -8.96 13.13 3.93
CA LYS A 127 -9.75 13.02 5.17
C LYS A 127 -9.12 13.80 6.32
N THR A 128 -7.79 13.71 6.47
CA THR A 128 -7.07 14.51 7.47
C THR A 128 -7.25 16.01 7.19
N LEU A 129 -7.19 16.41 5.93
CA LEU A 129 -7.38 17.80 5.52
C LEU A 129 -8.80 18.29 5.88
N PHE A 130 -9.84 17.54 5.56
CA PHE A 130 -11.21 17.92 5.92
C PHE A 130 -11.50 17.87 7.42
N ALA A 131 -10.81 16.99 8.16
CA ALA A 131 -10.88 17.02 9.61
C ALA A 131 -10.28 18.33 10.19
N TYR A 132 -9.24 18.90 9.56
CA TYR A 132 -8.73 20.22 9.95
C TYR A 132 -9.78 21.32 9.72
N TYR A 133 -10.53 21.29 8.62
CA TYR A 133 -11.68 22.20 8.40
C TYR A 133 -12.75 22.04 9.48
N HIS A 134 -13.18 20.81 9.75
CA HIS A 134 -14.22 20.52 10.72
C HIS A 134 -13.88 20.96 12.15
N GLU A 135 -12.63 20.75 12.58
CA GLU A 135 -12.19 21.10 13.94
C GLU A 135 -11.83 22.59 14.07
N HIS A 136 -11.46 23.26 12.97
CA HIS A 136 -11.31 24.71 12.90
C HIS A 136 -12.67 25.43 13.03
N GLU A 137 -13.72 24.96 12.35
CA GLU A 137 -15.10 25.48 12.52
C GLU A 137 -15.60 25.38 13.97
N GLN A 138 -15.11 24.38 14.72
CA GLN A 138 -15.41 24.20 16.14
C GLN A 138 -14.48 24.96 17.08
N ASN A 139 -13.56 25.79 16.56
CA ASN A 139 -12.56 26.54 17.32
C ASN A 139 -11.62 25.67 18.18
N LYS A 140 -11.36 24.42 17.75
CA LYS A 140 -10.43 23.51 18.45
C LYS A 140 -9.01 23.54 17.88
N ILE A 141 -8.84 24.10 16.68
CA ILE A 141 -7.56 24.28 16.00
C ILE A 141 -7.41 25.77 15.66
N SER A 142 -6.19 26.29 15.81
CA SER A 142 -5.83 27.67 15.49
C SER A 142 -5.80 27.94 13.99
N ASP A 143 -5.96 29.21 13.59
CA ASP A 143 -5.80 29.64 12.20
C ASP A 143 -4.43 29.27 11.63
N GLU A 144 -3.38 29.38 12.45
CA GLU A 144 -2.01 29.05 12.03
C GLU A 144 -1.86 27.57 11.70
N SER A 145 -2.38 26.68 12.56
CA SER A 145 -2.32 25.24 12.31
C SER A 145 -3.22 24.84 11.16
N PHE A 146 -4.41 25.44 11.04
CA PHE A 146 -5.32 25.22 9.93
C PHE A 146 -4.66 25.58 8.59
N ILE A 147 -4.18 26.82 8.42
CA ILE A 147 -3.50 27.27 7.19
C ILE A 147 -2.29 26.40 6.85
N ASN A 148 -1.54 25.95 7.85
CA ASN A 148 -0.40 25.07 7.64
C ASN A 148 -0.76 23.65 7.19
N ASN A 149 -2.02 23.24 7.30
CA ASN A 149 -2.50 21.92 6.91
C ASN A 149 -3.41 21.92 5.66
N ILE A 150 -3.69 23.09 5.07
CA ILE A 150 -4.41 23.21 3.79
C ILE A 150 -3.41 23.21 2.64
N PHE A 151 -3.34 22.10 1.92
CA PHE A 151 -2.54 22.00 0.71
C PHE A 151 -3.05 20.82 -0.12
N MET A 152 -2.76 20.87 -1.42
CA MET A 152 -2.94 19.73 -2.29
C MET A 152 -1.64 18.93 -2.32
N SER A 153 -1.72 17.61 -2.28
CA SER A 153 -0.55 16.77 -2.44
C SER A 153 -0.62 15.99 -3.74
N PHE A 154 0.45 16.08 -4.52
CA PHE A 154 0.65 15.23 -5.66
C PHE A 154 1.63 14.13 -5.32
N GLN A 155 1.40 12.98 -5.93
CA GLN A 155 2.38 11.92 -5.90
C GLN A 155 3.27 12.05 -7.10
N ILE A 156 4.54 12.20 -6.77
CA ILE A 156 5.61 12.12 -7.73
C ILE A 156 5.78 10.63 -8.03
N VAL A 157 5.30 10.22 -9.20
CA VAL A 157 5.59 8.91 -9.78
C VAL A 157 7.10 8.68 -9.70
N PRO A 158 7.59 7.46 -9.40
CA PRO A 158 9.03 7.20 -9.26
C PRO A 158 9.92 7.73 -10.41
N LYS A 159 9.35 7.99 -11.60
CA LYS A 159 9.96 8.66 -12.75
C LYS A 159 10.78 9.93 -12.45
N TYR A 160 10.49 10.65 -11.37
CA TYR A 160 11.18 11.92 -11.08
C TYR A 160 12.38 11.79 -10.12
N PHE A 161 12.71 10.58 -9.63
CA PHE A 161 13.95 10.38 -8.90
C PHE A 161 15.13 10.36 -9.88
N CYS A 162 16.21 11.07 -9.55
CA CYS A 162 17.42 11.10 -10.40
C CYS A 162 18.10 9.72 -10.48
N CYS A 163 17.89 8.88 -9.47
CA CYS A 163 18.37 7.50 -9.42
C CYS A 163 17.36 6.61 -8.71
N ILE A 164 16.88 5.59 -9.42
CA ILE A 164 16.09 4.50 -8.84
C ILE A 164 16.98 3.27 -8.79
N MET A 165 17.12 2.69 -7.60
CA MET A 165 17.79 1.41 -7.39
C MET A 165 16.82 0.46 -6.71
N GLY A 166 16.90 -0.83 -7.03
CA GLY A 166 16.09 -1.83 -6.37
C GLY A 166 16.80 -3.17 -6.27
N VAL A 167 16.41 -3.95 -5.26
CA VAL A 167 16.85 -5.32 -5.07
C VAL A 167 15.64 -6.23 -5.16
N SER A 168 15.75 -7.36 -5.86
CA SER A 168 14.66 -8.32 -5.99
C SER A 168 15.21 -9.71 -6.27
N GLY A 169 14.61 -10.72 -5.63
CA GLY A 169 14.86 -12.12 -5.94
C GLY A 169 14.11 -12.63 -7.18
N THR A 170 13.07 -11.91 -7.62
CA THR A 170 12.08 -12.33 -8.63
C THR A 170 12.20 -11.58 -9.96
N LEU A 171 13.23 -10.73 -10.14
CA LEU A 171 13.39 -9.97 -11.38
C LEU A 171 13.43 -10.84 -12.65
N LYS A 172 13.93 -12.08 -12.55
CA LYS A 172 13.96 -13.04 -13.67
C LYS A 172 12.60 -13.69 -13.97
N THR A 173 11.66 -13.62 -13.06
CA THR A 173 10.33 -14.26 -13.19
C THR A 173 9.25 -13.27 -13.60
N LEU A 174 9.60 -11.99 -13.82
CA LEU A 174 8.68 -11.01 -14.39
C LEU A 174 8.22 -11.47 -15.78
N SER A 175 6.95 -11.25 -16.05
CA SER A 175 6.38 -11.41 -17.39
C SER A 175 6.93 -10.35 -18.35
N VAL A 176 6.83 -10.61 -19.66
CA VAL A 176 7.29 -9.66 -20.69
C VAL A 176 6.68 -8.26 -20.53
N PRO A 177 5.37 -8.10 -20.26
CA PRO A 177 4.79 -6.78 -20.04
C PRO A 177 5.31 -6.08 -18.78
N GLU A 178 5.51 -6.81 -17.68
CA GLU A 178 6.06 -6.25 -16.43
C GLU A 178 7.49 -5.77 -16.63
N GLN A 179 8.31 -6.55 -17.34
CA GLN A 179 9.66 -6.16 -17.70
C GLN A 179 9.68 -4.92 -18.61
N GLU A 180 8.78 -4.86 -19.60
CA GLU A 180 8.64 -3.69 -20.46
C GLU A 180 8.30 -2.44 -19.64
N ILE A 181 7.40 -2.53 -18.65
CA ILE A 181 7.06 -1.41 -17.76
C ILE A 181 8.29 -0.95 -16.95
N VAL A 182 9.04 -1.88 -16.36
CA VAL A 182 10.26 -1.57 -15.58
C VAL A 182 11.30 -0.84 -16.43
N GLU A 183 11.52 -1.31 -17.66
CA GLU A 183 12.52 -0.75 -18.57
C GLU A 183 12.06 0.58 -19.20
N THR A 184 10.82 0.65 -19.68
CA THR A 184 10.31 1.78 -20.47
C THR A 184 9.68 2.87 -19.62
N HIS A 185 8.95 2.52 -18.56
CA HIS A 185 8.25 3.50 -17.72
C HIS A 185 9.08 3.94 -16.52
N TYR A 186 9.90 3.07 -15.93
CA TYR A 186 10.76 3.43 -14.80
C TYR A 186 12.23 3.68 -15.19
N HIS A 187 12.57 3.48 -16.47
CA HIS A 187 13.93 3.65 -17.00
C HIS A 187 15.00 2.82 -16.29
N ILE A 188 14.60 1.69 -15.68
CA ILE A 188 15.51 0.75 -15.02
C ILE A 188 16.01 -0.23 -16.08
N SER A 189 17.14 0.09 -16.70
CA SER A 189 17.72 -0.67 -17.82
C SER A 189 18.95 -1.51 -17.45
N LYS A 190 19.47 -1.34 -16.23
CA LYS A 190 20.69 -2.01 -15.76
C LYS A 190 20.39 -2.92 -14.60
N ASN A 191 20.72 -4.20 -14.79
CA ASN A 191 20.42 -5.25 -13.83
C ASN A 191 21.76 -5.92 -13.48
N THR A 192 22.08 -6.04 -12.19
CA THR A 192 23.23 -6.84 -11.73
C THR A 192 22.71 -8.07 -11.01
N TYR A 193 23.20 -9.25 -11.38
CA TYR A 193 22.84 -10.49 -10.72
C TYR A 193 23.89 -10.84 -9.67
N MET A 194 23.49 -10.80 -8.40
CA MET A 194 24.32 -11.31 -7.32
C MET A 194 24.09 -12.82 -7.19
N PRO A 195 25.13 -13.66 -7.31
CA PRO A 195 24.99 -15.10 -7.13
C PRO A 195 24.58 -15.43 -5.69
N SER A 196 23.79 -16.49 -5.53
CA SER A 196 23.43 -17.00 -4.20
C SER A 196 24.68 -17.41 -3.42
N LEU A 197 24.81 -16.90 -2.19
CA LEU A 197 25.86 -17.33 -1.25
C LEU A 197 25.71 -18.81 -0.85
N PHE A 198 24.50 -19.36 -0.95
CA PHE A 198 24.16 -20.72 -0.55
C PHE A 198 24.20 -21.74 -1.70
N GLY A 199 24.67 -21.32 -2.88
CA GLY A 199 24.68 -22.14 -4.09
C GLY A 199 23.30 -22.29 -4.73
N ASN A 200 23.16 -23.31 -5.57
CA ASN A 200 21.93 -23.54 -6.34
C ASN A 200 20.76 -23.97 -5.46
N ASN A 201 19.56 -23.51 -5.83
CA ASN A 201 18.32 -23.93 -5.20
C ASN A 201 18.14 -25.46 -5.34
N LYS A 202 17.80 -26.12 -4.24
CA LYS A 202 17.53 -27.57 -4.19
C LYS A 202 16.04 -27.89 -4.32
N LEU A 203 15.18 -26.89 -4.39
CA LEU A 203 13.75 -27.03 -4.66
C LEU A 203 13.58 -27.35 -6.14
N ILE A 204 13.18 -28.59 -6.42
CA ILE A 204 12.87 -29.07 -7.76
C ILE A 204 11.36 -29.26 -7.82
N PHE A 205 10.68 -28.37 -8.53
CA PHE A 205 9.26 -28.51 -8.81
C PHE A 205 9.06 -29.59 -9.86
N ALA A 206 8.23 -30.58 -9.55
CA ALA A 206 7.88 -31.67 -10.44
C ALA A 206 6.38 -31.55 -10.78
N GLU A 207 6.06 -30.90 -11.89
CA GLU A 207 4.68 -30.60 -12.32
C GLU A 207 3.73 -31.80 -12.21
N LYS A 208 4.16 -32.98 -12.67
CA LYS A 208 3.34 -34.22 -12.63
C LYS A 208 3.10 -34.78 -11.22
N LYS A 209 3.89 -34.37 -10.23
CA LYS A 209 3.85 -34.88 -8.86
C LYS A 209 3.29 -33.84 -7.89
N ASP A 210 3.66 -32.58 -8.08
CA ASP A 210 3.33 -31.48 -7.16
C ASP A 210 2.04 -30.75 -7.55
N ILE A 211 1.48 -30.98 -8.76
CA ILE A 211 0.14 -30.53 -9.13
C ILE A 211 -0.85 -31.68 -8.99
N LEU A 212 -1.86 -31.49 -8.15
CA LEU A 212 -2.96 -32.43 -7.95
C LEU A 212 -4.27 -31.75 -8.36
N ILE A 213 -4.99 -32.36 -9.29
CA ILE A 213 -6.37 -31.97 -9.64
C ILE A 213 -7.30 -32.97 -8.96
N VAL A 214 -8.16 -32.46 -8.07
CA VAL A 214 -9.06 -33.28 -7.26
C VAL A 214 -10.46 -32.71 -7.29
N GLU A 215 -11.45 -33.53 -6.96
CA GLU A 215 -12.82 -33.07 -6.76
C GLU A 215 -12.92 -32.19 -5.50
N GLU A 216 -13.88 -31.26 -5.49
CA GLU A 216 -14.04 -30.28 -4.41
C GLU A 216 -14.27 -30.94 -3.04
N CYS A 217 -15.01 -32.06 -3.00
CA CYS A 217 -15.25 -32.84 -1.79
C CYS A 217 -13.98 -33.49 -1.22
N ASP A 218 -13.00 -33.80 -2.08
CA ASP A 218 -11.74 -34.45 -1.73
C ASP A 218 -10.59 -33.44 -1.50
N TYR A 219 -10.83 -32.15 -1.77
CA TYR A 219 -9.82 -31.10 -1.69
C TYR A 219 -9.14 -31.04 -0.32
N PHE A 220 -9.92 -30.89 0.76
CA PHE A 220 -9.37 -30.81 2.12
C PHE A 220 -8.76 -32.13 2.60
N THR A 221 -9.27 -33.27 2.13
CA THR A 221 -8.72 -34.59 2.49
C THR A 221 -7.35 -34.78 1.86
N THR A 222 -7.23 -34.40 0.58
CA THR A 222 -5.96 -34.46 -0.16
C THR A 222 -4.95 -33.47 0.38
N LEU A 223 -5.38 -32.23 0.68
CA LEU A 223 -4.51 -31.21 1.26
C LEU A 223 -3.95 -31.64 2.62
N LYS A 224 -4.80 -32.20 3.48
CA LYS A 224 -4.35 -32.76 4.77
C LYS A 224 -3.31 -33.85 4.57
N LYS A 225 -3.56 -34.79 3.66
CA LYS A 225 -2.63 -35.88 3.36
C LYS A 225 -1.28 -35.34 2.89
N GLU A 226 -1.28 -34.33 2.01
CA GLU A 226 -0.04 -33.70 1.55
C GLU A 226 0.70 -33.00 2.70
N ILE A 227 -0.02 -32.36 3.63
CA ILE A 227 0.59 -31.77 4.83
C ILE A 227 1.24 -32.87 5.68
N ASP A 228 0.52 -33.95 5.99
CA ASP A 228 1.03 -35.09 6.77
C ASP A 228 2.27 -35.71 6.12
N ASP A 229 2.22 -35.95 4.81
CA ASP A 229 3.32 -36.55 4.04
C ASP A 229 4.56 -35.64 4.01
N ARG A 230 4.37 -34.31 3.96
CA ARG A 230 5.47 -33.32 3.92
C ARG A 230 5.99 -32.92 5.29
N LEU A 231 5.23 -33.13 6.36
CA LEU A 231 5.69 -32.96 7.75
C LEU A 231 6.76 -34.00 8.12
N ILE A 232 6.75 -35.18 7.48
CA ILE A 232 7.79 -36.19 7.66
C ILE A 232 9.05 -35.73 6.92
N GLY A 233 10.15 -35.59 7.66
CA GLY A 233 11.45 -35.22 7.12
C GLY A 233 12.13 -36.37 6.37
N THR A 234 13.46 -36.28 6.21
CA THR A 234 14.24 -37.34 5.54
C THR A 234 14.16 -38.70 6.23
N ASN A 235 13.89 -38.72 7.55
CA ASN A 235 13.64 -39.91 8.35
C ASN A 235 12.36 -39.74 9.17
N SER A 236 11.72 -40.84 9.58
CA SER A 236 10.49 -40.83 10.40
C SER A 236 10.62 -40.15 11.78
N VAL A 237 11.85 -39.89 12.21
CA VAL A 237 12.18 -39.20 13.48
C VAL A 237 12.29 -37.69 13.32
N THR A 238 12.58 -37.20 12.10
CA THR A 238 12.79 -35.77 11.84
C THR A 238 11.51 -35.15 11.30
N LYS A 239 11.10 -34.01 11.85
CA LYS A 239 9.96 -33.22 11.33
C LYS A 239 10.45 -32.12 10.39
N ARG A 240 9.62 -31.77 9.42
CA ARG A 240 9.85 -30.64 8.50
C ARG A 240 8.75 -29.60 8.72
N ALA A 241 9.10 -28.32 8.65
CA ALA A 241 8.11 -27.26 8.63
C ALA A 241 7.39 -27.19 7.27
N VAL A 242 6.07 -27.01 7.30
CA VAL A 242 5.21 -26.89 6.11
C VAL A 242 4.54 -25.52 6.14
N LEU A 243 4.61 -24.80 5.01
CA LEU A 243 3.89 -23.55 4.80
C LEU A 243 2.75 -23.82 3.81
N VAL A 244 1.54 -23.43 4.18
CA VAL A 244 0.33 -23.61 3.37
C VAL A 244 -0.25 -22.23 3.09
N PHE A 245 -0.53 -21.97 1.81
CA PHE A 245 -1.06 -20.69 1.36
C PHE A 245 -2.48 -20.90 0.83
N PHE A 246 -3.36 -19.96 1.15
CA PHE A 246 -4.72 -19.87 0.62
C PHE A 246 -4.87 -18.52 -0.07
N GLU A 247 -5.69 -18.48 -1.12
CA GLU A 247 -5.95 -17.24 -1.85
C GLU A 247 -6.73 -16.24 -1.00
N SER A 248 -7.61 -16.73 -0.12
CA SER A 248 -8.45 -15.90 0.74
C SER A 248 -8.50 -16.39 2.17
N LYS A 249 -8.71 -15.44 3.10
CA LYS A 249 -9.00 -15.74 4.51
C LYS A 249 -10.19 -16.69 4.67
N LYS A 250 -11.21 -16.56 3.81
CA LYS A 250 -12.40 -17.42 3.83
C LYS A 250 -12.03 -18.90 3.63
N GLN A 251 -11.28 -19.21 2.57
CA GLN A 251 -10.83 -20.58 2.28
C GLN A 251 -9.92 -21.14 3.39
N LEU A 252 -9.05 -20.31 3.95
CA LEU A 252 -8.21 -20.68 5.09
C LEU A 252 -9.07 -21.10 6.28
N MET A 253 -10.08 -20.30 6.64
CA MET A 253 -10.96 -20.58 7.77
C MET A 253 -11.84 -21.81 7.53
N GLU A 254 -12.35 -22.00 6.31
CA GLU A 254 -13.10 -23.20 5.93
C GLU A 254 -12.24 -24.47 6.11
N PHE A 255 -10.97 -24.43 5.69
CA PHE A 255 -10.05 -25.55 5.93
C PHE A 255 -9.76 -25.74 7.41
N TYR A 256 -9.49 -24.65 8.15
CA TYR A 256 -9.18 -24.70 9.58
C TYR A 256 -10.34 -25.26 10.41
N GLU A 257 -11.58 -24.90 10.07
CA GLU A 257 -12.79 -25.35 10.75
C GLU A 257 -13.22 -26.77 10.32
N SER A 258 -12.75 -27.25 9.17
CA SER A 258 -13.08 -28.58 8.66
C SER A 258 -12.74 -29.70 9.64
N SER A 259 -13.55 -30.77 9.60
CA SER A 259 -13.29 -32.00 10.36
C SER A 259 -11.93 -32.61 10.05
N ASN A 260 -11.42 -32.37 8.84
CA ASN A 260 -10.15 -32.88 8.36
C ASN A 260 -8.97 -32.30 9.14
N PHE A 261 -9.07 -31.03 9.55
CA PHE A 261 -7.99 -30.33 10.24
C PHE A 261 -8.08 -30.37 11.77
N LEU A 262 -9.19 -30.88 12.34
CA LEU A 262 -9.40 -30.97 13.80
C LEU A 262 -8.23 -31.61 14.56
N ALA A 263 -7.67 -32.69 14.02
CA ALA A 263 -6.56 -33.42 14.65
C ALA A 263 -5.24 -32.63 14.68
N MET A 264 -5.13 -31.57 13.88
CA MET A 264 -3.92 -30.75 13.76
C MET A 264 -4.01 -29.41 14.50
N LYS A 265 -5.19 -29.00 14.99
CA LYS A 265 -5.48 -27.64 15.50
C LYS A 265 -4.57 -27.14 16.63
N GLU A 266 -3.84 -28.01 17.33
CA GLU A 266 -3.00 -27.61 18.46
C GLU A 266 -1.68 -26.94 18.05
N ASN A 267 -1.18 -27.19 16.84
CA ASN A 267 0.16 -26.77 16.41
C ASN A 267 0.28 -25.69 15.32
N PRO A 268 -0.72 -25.39 14.46
CA PRO A 268 -0.53 -24.51 13.33
C PRO A 268 -0.44 -23.05 13.76
N ILE A 269 0.32 -22.30 12.98
CA ILE A 269 0.46 -20.86 13.13
C ILE A 269 -0.33 -20.24 11.98
N ILE A 270 -1.44 -19.56 12.32
CA ILE A 270 -2.26 -18.85 11.33
C ILE A 270 -1.73 -17.43 11.19
N LYS A 271 -1.51 -17.00 9.95
CA LYS A 271 -1.14 -15.63 9.60
C LYS A 271 -2.11 -15.14 8.54
N THR A 272 -2.76 -14.01 8.80
CA THR A 272 -3.65 -13.31 7.87
C THR A 272 -3.14 -11.89 7.64
N GLU A 273 -3.72 -11.23 6.63
CA GLU A 273 -3.51 -9.83 6.29
C GLU A 273 -3.84 -8.88 7.46
N GLU A 274 -4.82 -9.25 8.29
CA GLU A 274 -5.31 -8.47 9.43
C GLU A 274 -4.35 -8.47 10.63
N ASN A 275 -3.38 -9.38 10.69
CA ASN A 275 -2.39 -9.38 11.77
C ASN A 275 -1.55 -8.10 11.76
N THR A 276 -1.23 -7.61 12.96
CA THR A 276 -0.34 -6.45 13.12
C THR A 276 1.08 -6.79 12.66
N HIS A 277 1.90 -5.79 12.37
CA HIS A 277 3.28 -6.00 11.95
C HIS A 277 4.08 -6.82 12.99
N GLU A 278 3.89 -6.53 14.28
CA GLU A 278 4.57 -7.21 15.39
C GLU A 278 4.13 -8.66 15.53
N GLU A 279 2.83 -8.93 15.39
CA GLU A 279 2.31 -10.30 15.34
C GLU A 279 2.92 -11.06 14.18
N LYS A 280 2.95 -10.47 12.98
CA LYS A 280 3.53 -11.10 11.78
C LYS A 280 4.99 -11.50 12.02
N GLU A 281 5.80 -10.61 12.58
CA GLU A 281 7.19 -10.87 12.94
C GLU A 281 7.34 -12.00 13.96
N TYR A 282 6.53 -11.99 15.02
CA TYR A 282 6.52 -13.03 16.03
C TYR A 282 6.15 -14.40 15.45
N LEU A 283 5.10 -14.45 14.61
CA LEU A 283 4.64 -15.68 13.95
C LEU A 283 5.71 -16.25 13.02
N ILE A 284 6.42 -15.39 12.26
CA ILE A 284 7.53 -15.81 11.39
C ILE A 284 8.67 -16.42 12.20
N LYS A 285 9.10 -15.76 13.28
CA LYS A 285 10.16 -16.26 14.16
C LYS A 285 9.79 -17.59 14.81
N ARG A 286 8.53 -17.78 15.17
CA ARG A 286 8.04 -19.05 15.74
C ARG A 286 7.99 -20.15 14.67
N ALA A 287 7.58 -19.83 13.45
CA ALA A 287 7.48 -20.80 12.35
C ALA A 287 8.83 -21.47 12.00
N THR A 288 9.97 -20.80 12.21
CA THR A 288 11.30 -21.37 11.98
C THR A 288 11.74 -22.36 13.07
N THR A 289 11.03 -22.41 14.21
CA THR A 289 11.34 -23.28 15.36
C THR A 289 10.41 -24.49 15.49
N SER A 290 9.23 -24.47 14.87
CA SER A 290 8.17 -25.49 15.04
C SER A 290 8.50 -26.89 14.48
N GLY A 291 9.66 -27.08 13.85
CA GLY A 291 10.12 -28.34 13.28
C GLY A 291 11.35 -28.97 13.96
N GLN A 292 11.88 -28.35 15.01
CA GLN A 292 13.05 -28.83 15.77
C GLN A 292 12.65 -29.63 17.01
#